data_AF-A0A371HY89-F1
#
_entry.id   AF-A0A371HY89-F1
#
_cell.length_a   1.000
_cell.length_b   1.000
_cell.length_c   1.000
_cell.angle_alpha   90.00
_cell.angle_beta   90.00
_cell.angle_gamma   90.00
#
_symmetry.space_group_name_H-M   'P 1'
#
loop_
_entity.id
_entity.type
_entity.pdbx_description
1 polymer ?
#
loop_
_entity_poly.entity_id
_entity_poly.type
_entity_poly.pdbx_seq_one_letter_code
_entity_poly.pdbx_strand_id
1 'polypeptide(L)'
;MPAAARHLISNMEKSKQMENNDRNMKELTTPDVVYQPWCIQYPQLEPAWTYELKSGLIDLLPKYHGLAGEDPHKHLKEFHVVCSIMGPQGISEDYIKMKAFSFSLDGATKD
;
A
#
# COMPACT_ATOMS: atom_id res chain seq x y z
N MET A 1 -7.70 33.68 35.24
CA MET A 1 -6.70 32.61 35.06
C MET A 1 -6.34 32.53 33.58
N PRO A 2 -5.09 32.85 33.18
CA PRO A 2 -4.74 33.03 31.76
C PRO A 2 -4.69 31.70 31.00
N ALA A 3 -5.11 31.73 29.72
CA ALA A 3 -5.20 30.57 28.84
C ALA A 3 -3.88 29.78 28.68
N ALA A 4 -2.74 30.45 28.83
CA ALA A 4 -1.42 29.84 28.79
C ALA A 4 -1.21 28.77 29.88
N ALA A 5 -1.76 28.97 31.08
CA ALA A 5 -1.64 28.00 32.17
C ALA A 5 -2.42 26.70 31.87
N ARG A 6 -3.58 26.81 31.19
CA ARG A 6 -4.38 25.66 30.76
C ARG A 6 -3.67 24.83 29.68
N HIS A 7 -2.95 25.50 28.78
CA HIS A 7 -2.21 24.85 27.70
C HIS A 7 -0.98 24.08 28.21
N LEU A 8 -0.30 24.60 29.23
CA LEU A 8 0.84 23.92 29.86
C LEU A 8 0.40 22.69 30.68
N ILE A 9 -0.73 22.78 31.40
CA ILE A 9 -1.31 21.64 32.13
C ILE A 9 -1.70 20.53 31.15
N SER A 10 -2.34 20.89 30.03
CA SER A 10 -2.69 19.94 28.97
C SER A 10 -1.46 19.26 28.36
N ASN A 11 -0.37 20.01 28.11
CA ASN A 11 0.86 19.44 27.58
C ASN A 11 1.60 18.54 28.61
N MET A 12 1.51 18.85 29.91
CA MET A 12 2.06 18.03 30.99
C MET A 12 1.30 16.72 31.16
N GLU A 13 -0.04 16.74 31.04
CA GLU A 13 -0.87 15.53 31.02
C GLU A 13 -0.63 14.69 29.76
N LYS A 14 -0.43 15.34 28.59
CA LYS A 14 -0.14 14.66 27.32
C LYS A 14 1.23 13.98 27.30
N SER A 15 2.23 14.53 28.01
CA SER A 15 3.55 13.91 28.15
C SER A 15 3.55 12.71 29.12
N LYS A 16 2.66 12.70 30.11
CA LYS A 16 2.52 11.54 31.02
C LYS A 16 1.87 10.31 30.37
N GLN A 17 1.27 10.46 29.18
CA GLN A 17 0.67 9.33 28.44
C GLN A 17 1.63 8.64 27.45
N MET A 18 2.87 9.11 27.28
CA MET A 18 3.84 8.48 26.37
C MET A 18 4.77 7.46 27.04
N GLU A 19 4.62 7.24 28.34
CA GLU A 19 5.45 6.32 29.11
C GLU A 19 4.59 5.27 29.82
N ASN A 20 4.05 4.35 29.01
CA ASN A 20 3.74 3.00 29.48
C ASN A 20 3.99 2.02 28.33
N ASN A 21 5.28 1.79 28.07
CA ASN A 21 5.78 0.77 27.14
C ASN A 21 6.24 -0.49 27.89
N ASP A 22 5.76 -0.74 29.12
CA ASP A 22 6.02 -1.99 29.85
C ASP A 22 5.17 -3.17 29.32
N ARG A 23 4.86 -3.15 28.02
CA ARG A 23 4.13 -4.22 27.36
C ARG A 23 5.06 -5.41 27.21
N ASN A 24 4.83 -6.41 28.03
CA ASN A 24 5.56 -7.68 27.99
C ASN A 24 5.31 -8.38 26.63
N MET A 25 6.23 -9.23 26.18
CA MET A 25 6.16 -9.87 24.85
C MET A 25 4.85 -10.62 24.57
N LYS A 26 4.17 -11.12 25.62
CA LYS A 26 2.85 -11.79 25.53
C LYS A 26 1.69 -10.82 25.20
N GLU A 27 1.81 -9.54 25.55
CA GLU A 27 0.82 -8.51 25.20
C GLU A 27 0.97 -8.05 23.74
N LEU A 28 2.19 -8.07 23.18
CA LEU A 28 2.42 -7.78 21.75
C LEU A 28 1.86 -8.87 20.82
N THR A 29 1.69 -10.09 21.32
CA THR A 29 1.08 -11.20 20.58
C THR A 29 -0.45 -11.23 20.67
N THR A 30 -1.06 -10.36 21.47
CA THR A 30 -2.52 -10.24 21.51
C THR A 30 -2.89 -9.09 20.56
N PRO A 31 -3.47 -9.36 19.37
CA PRO A 31 -3.92 -8.28 18.51
C PRO A 31 -4.91 -7.44 19.29
N ASP A 32 -4.70 -6.12 19.35
CA ASP A 32 -5.70 -5.20 19.89
C ASP A 32 -6.93 -5.30 18.99
N VAL A 33 -7.95 -6.02 19.45
CA VAL A 33 -9.16 -6.40 18.68
C VAL A 33 -10.03 -5.18 18.38
N VAL A 34 -9.62 -3.97 18.78
CA VAL A 34 -10.15 -2.71 18.25
C VAL A 34 -9.64 -2.51 16.83
N TYR A 35 -10.16 -3.36 15.93
CA TYR A 35 -10.30 -3.14 14.49
C TYR A 35 -9.21 -2.22 13.91
N GLN A 36 -7.97 -2.69 13.85
CA GLN A 36 -7.02 -2.06 12.95
C GLN A 36 -7.63 -2.22 11.54
N PRO A 37 -8.07 -1.13 10.89
CA PRO A 37 -8.44 -1.22 9.50
C PRO A 37 -7.19 -1.75 8.79
N TRP A 38 -7.38 -2.72 7.89
CA TRP A 38 -6.36 -3.36 7.06
C TRP A 38 -5.04 -2.59 7.05
N CYS A 39 -3.93 -3.23 7.46
CA CYS A 39 -2.58 -2.60 7.49
C CYS A 39 -2.20 -1.89 6.17
N ILE A 40 -2.94 -2.17 5.11
CA ILE A 40 -2.93 -1.49 3.82
C ILE A 40 -4.07 -0.47 3.80
N GLN A 41 -3.71 0.81 3.95
CA GLN A 41 -4.63 1.91 3.68
C GLN A 41 -4.64 2.17 2.17
N TYR A 42 -5.73 1.79 1.50
CA TYR A 42 -5.94 2.18 0.11
C TYR A 42 -6.11 3.71 0.04
N PRO A 43 -5.48 4.38 -0.93
CA PRO A 43 -5.75 5.79 -1.17
C PRO A 43 -7.25 5.99 -1.42
N GLN A 44 -7.85 7.04 -0.85
CA GLN A 44 -9.19 7.47 -1.21
C GLN A 44 -9.15 7.94 -2.67
N LEU A 45 -9.56 7.05 -3.58
CA LEU A 45 -9.61 7.33 -5.01
C LEU A 45 -11.04 7.80 -5.34
N GLU A 46 -11.14 9.06 -5.76
CA GLU A 46 -12.27 9.72 -6.43
C GLU A 46 -12.68 8.95 -7.74
N PRO A 47 -13.71 9.34 -8.53
CA PRO A 47 -14.43 8.53 -9.56
C PRO A 47 -13.64 7.68 -10.59
N ALA A 48 -12.30 7.74 -10.59
CA ALA A 48 -11.36 6.84 -11.27
C ALA A 48 -11.53 5.33 -10.94
N TRP A 49 -12.42 4.94 -10.03
CA TRP A 49 -12.87 3.55 -9.88
C TRP A 49 -13.40 2.94 -11.19
N THR A 50 -13.83 3.80 -12.11
CA THR A 50 -14.32 3.45 -13.44
C THR A 50 -13.21 3.23 -14.48
N TYR A 51 -11.93 3.41 -14.15
CA TYR A 51 -10.88 3.13 -15.10
C TYR A 51 -10.76 1.63 -15.36
N GLU A 52 -11.12 1.22 -16.58
CA GLU A 52 -10.88 -0.10 -17.12
C GLU A 52 -9.50 -0.17 -17.77
N LEU A 53 -8.76 -1.23 -17.42
CA LEU A 53 -7.44 -1.47 -17.99
C LEU A 53 -7.60 -1.77 -19.49
N LYS A 54 -6.97 -0.96 -20.34
CA LYS A 54 -7.02 -1.17 -21.80
C LYS A 54 -6.32 -2.47 -22.17
N SER A 55 -6.91 -3.25 -23.08
CA SER A 55 -6.30 -4.49 -23.59
C SER A 55 -4.90 -4.25 -24.16
N GLY A 56 -4.71 -3.16 -24.91
CA GLY A 56 -3.39 -2.81 -25.44
C GLY A 56 -2.31 -2.61 -24.36
N LEU A 57 -2.67 -2.19 -23.15
CA LEU A 57 -1.72 -2.14 -22.03
C LEU A 57 -1.43 -3.56 -21.51
N ILE A 58 -2.48 -4.37 -21.33
CA ILE A 58 -2.38 -5.78 -20.86
C ILE A 58 -1.46 -6.60 -21.77
N ASP A 59 -1.60 -6.45 -23.08
CA ASP A 59 -0.82 -7.17 -24.09
C ASP A 59 0.67 -6.79 -24.08
N LEU A 60 1.01 -5.63 -23.52
CA LEU A 60 2.37 -5.09 -23.46
C LEU A 60 3.05 -5.36 -22.11
N LEU A 61 2.32 -5.86 -21.11
CA LEU A 61 2.91 -6.19 -19.82
C LEU A 61 3.92 -7.34 -19.96
N PRO A 62 5.10 -7.25 -19.31
CA PRO A 62 5.97 -8.40 -19.20
C PRO A 62 5.23 -9.52 -18.45
N LYS A 63 5.55 -10.77 -18.81
CA LYS A 63 4.98 -11.96 -18.18
C LYS A 63 6.02 -12.61 -17.27
N TYR A 64 5.62 -12.87 -16.04
CA TYR A 64 6.40 -13.58 -15.05
C TYR A 64 5.73 -14.92 -14.75
N HIS A 65 6.42 -16.02 -15.01
CA HIS A 65 5.89 -17.38 -14.92
C HIS A 65 6.24 -18.07 -13.60
N GLY A 66 7.14 -17.47 -12.80
CA GLY A 66 7.67 -18.06 -11.57
C GLY A 66 8.63 -19.21 -11.81
N LEU A 67 9.26 -19.30 -13.00
CA LEU A 67 10.16 -20.40 -13.34
C LEU A 67 11.55 -20.23 -12.72
N ALA A 68 12.22 -21.36 -12.45
CA ALA A 68 13.61 -21.37 -12.03
C ALA A 68 14.50 -20.76 -13.12
N GLY A 69 15.00 -19.55 -12.88
CA GLY A 69 15.80 -18.77 -13.82
C GLY A 69 15.19 -17.43 -14.22
N GLU A 70 13.92 -17.19 -13.91
CA GLU A 70 13.35 -15.84 -13.99
C GLU A 70 13.81 -14.99 -12.80
N ASP A 71 14.04 -13.70 -13.04
CA ASP A 71 14.44 -12.75 -12.00
C ASP A 71 13.24 -11.86 -11.62
N PRO A 72 12.70 -11.98 -10.39
CA PRO A 72 11.61 -11.13 -9.91
C PRO A 72 11.92 -9.63 -9.98
N HIS A 73 13.18 -9.23 -9.74
CA HIS A 73 13.56 -7.82 -9.76
C HIS A 73 13.59 -7.25 -11.18
N LYS A 74 14.05 -8.05 -12.14
CA LYS A 74 13.99 -7.71 -13.55
C LYS A 74 12.55 -7.51 -14.00
N HIS A 75 11.66 -8.45 -13.64
CA HIS A 75 10.22 -8.33 -13.93
C HIS A 75 9.63 -7.05 -13.37
N LEU A 76 9.85 -6.75 -12.09
CA LEU A 76 9.32 -5.54 -11.46
C LEU A 76 9.80 -4.25 -12.15
N LYS A 77 11.05 -4.20 -12.61
CA LYS A 77 11.59 -3.05 -13.36
C LYS A 77 10.92 -2.91 -14.72
N GLU A 78 10.81 -3.99 -15.49
CA GLU A 78 10.15 -3.98 -16.79
C GLU A 78 8.66 -3.61 -16.66
N PHE A 79 7.99 -4.18 -15.67
CA PHE A 79 6.59 -3.90 -15.35
C PHE A 79 6.38 -2.43 -14.99
N HIS A 80 7.25 -1.87 -14.15
CA HIS A 80 7.23 -0.46 -13.78
C HIS A 80 7.32 0.42 -15.04
N VAL A 81 8.32 0.18 -15.89
CA VAL A 81 8.54 0.96 -17.11
C VAL A 81 7.32 0.95 -18.04
N VAL A 82 6.71 -0.21 -18.27
CA VAL A 82 5.50 -0.32 -19.11
C VAL A 82 4.35 0.47 -18.51
N CYS A 83 4.10 0.33 -17.21
CA CYS A 83 3.04 1.08 -16.51
C CYS A 83 3.26 2.59 -16.54
N SER A 84 4.51 3.06 -16.41
CA SER A 84 4.84 4.49 -16.45
C SER A 84 4.68 5.10 -17.84
N ILE A 85 5.07 4.38 -18.90
CA ILE A 85 5.05 4.90 -20.29
C ILE A 85 3.65 4.84 -20.89
N MET A 86 2.92 3.75 -20.64
CA MET A 86 1.66 3.44 -21.32
C MET A 86 0.44 3.64 -20.43
N GLY A 87 0.66 4.09 -19.19
CA GLY A 87 -0.40 4.50 -18.27
C GLY A 87 -1.20 5.68 -18.84
N PRO A 88 -2.54 5.66 -18.72
CA PRO A 88 -3.36 6.82 -19.10
C PRO A 88 -3.04 8.04 -18.23
N GLN A 89 -3.03 9.21 -18.86
CA GLN A 89 -2.89 10.48 -18.16
C GLN A 89 -4.09 10.73 -17.23
N GLY A 90 -3.82 11.30 -16.05
CA GLY A 90 -4.86 11.65 -15.07
C GLY A 90 -5.28 10.49 -14.15
N ILE A 91 -4.71 9.29 -14.31
CA ILE A 91 -4.87 8.18 -13.37
C ILE A 91 -3.55 7.99 -12.61
N SER A 92 -3.65 7.69 -11.31
CA SER A 92 -2.47 7.40 -10.49
C SER A 92 -1.71 6.19 -11.04
N GLU A 93 -0.39 6.34 -11.18
CA GLU A 93 0.48 5.26 -11.65
C GLU A 93 0.41 4.04 -10.74
N ASP A 94 0.35 4.25 -9.42
CA ASP A 94 0.21 3.17 -8.46
C ASP A 94 -1.12 2.45 -8.59
N TYR A 95 -2.18 3.15 -8.99
CA TYR A 95 -3.48 2.52 -9.29
C TYR A 95 -3.42 1.67 -10.55
N ILE A 96 -2.74 2.16 -11.59
CA ILE A 96 -2.51 1.41 -12.83
C ILE A 96 -1.70 0.15 -12.52
N LYS A 97 -0.59 0.28 -11.79
CA LYS A 97 0.24 -0.85 -11.36
C LYS A 97 -0.57 -1.84 -10.54
N MET A 98 -1.36 -1.37 -9.58
CA MET A 98 -2.21 -2.22 -8.75
C MET A 98 -3.21 -3.03 -9.58
N LYS A 99 -3.88 -2.44 -10.58
CA LYS A 99 -4.78 -3.18 -11.47
C LYS A 99 -4.07 -4.06 -12.49
N ALA A 100 -2.90 -3.65 -12.99
CA ALA A 100 -2.17 -4.33 -14.04
C ALA A 100 -1.33 -5.51 -13.54
N PHE A 101 -0.91 -5.50 -12.27
CA PHE A 101 0.07 -6.46 -11.75
C PHE A 101 -0.38 -7.91 -11.91
N SER A 102 -1.65 -8.22 -11.65
CA SER A 102 -2.20 -9.58 -11.83
C SER A 102 -2.12 -10.07 -13.28
N PHE A 103 -2.19 -9.18 -14.25
CA PHE A 103 -2.04 -9.51 -15.67
C PHE A 103 -0.57 -9.69 -16.08
N SER A 104 0.37 -9.23 -15.28
CA SER A 104 1.81 -9.44 -15.49
C SER A 104 2.30 -10.80 -15.01
N LEU A 105 1.47 -11.53 -14.26
CA LEU A 105 1.77 -12.88 -13.77
C LEU A 105 1.12 -13.91 -14.71
N ASP A 106 1.84 -15.01 -14.94
CA ASP A 106 1.36 -16.15 -15.73
C ASP A 106 1.81 -17.47 -15.08
N GLY A 107 1.25 -18.60 -15.49
CA GLY A 107 1.63 -19.91 -14.93
C GLY A 107 1.20 -20.10 -13.47
N ALA A 108 2.01 -20.82 -12.69
CA ALA A 108 1.65 -21.34 -11.35
C ALA A 108 1.53 -20.26 -10.24
N THR A 109 1.65 -18.98 -10.57
CA THR A 109 1.59 -17.85 -9.62
C THR A 109 0.21 -17.18 -9.56
N LYS A 110 -0.85 -17.86 -10.01
CA LYS A 110 -2.22 -17.30 -10.12
C LYS A 110 -3.22 -17.84 -9.08
N ASP A 111 -2.77 -18.70 -8.17
CA ASP A 111 -3.56 -19.31 -7.08
C ASP A 111 -3.22 -18.73 -5.71
#